data_AF-A0A2W7S891-F1
#
_entry.id   AF-A0A2W7S891-F1
#
_cell.length_a   1.000
_cell.length_b   1.000
_cell.length_c   1.000
_cell.angle_alpha   90.00
_cell.angle_beta   90.00
_cell.angle_gamma   90.00
#
_symmetry.space_group_name_H-M   'P 1'
#
loop_
_entity.id
_entity.type
_entity.pdbx_description
1 polymer ?
#
loop_
_entity_poly.entity_id
_entity_poly.type
_entity_poly.pdbx_seq_one_letter_code
_entity_poly.pdbx_strand_id
1 'polypeptide(L)'
;MIKKAYFYLFYKFYKFTDAVHTVFPHDMAAATAISMLEIVFIFSLKFYYIEYIDPTNELTSLQVIIAVSVILSINSFLFIFKEEWKHYFKEFDKLPRYKNIIGTWVVILIVAFILVTSGISIKAMSEIASHRPK
;
A
#
# COMPACT_ATOMS: atom_id res chain seq x y z
N MET A 1 7.78 5.21 16.18
CA MET A 1 8.67 4.92 15.03
C MET A 1 7.88 4.51 13.78
N ILE A 2 7.01 3.49 13.85
CA ILE A 2 6.22 2.98 12.70
C ILE A 2 5.37 4.07 12.02
N LYS A 3 4.62 4.86 12.81
CA LYS A 3 3.82 5.99 12.29
C LYS A 3 4.61 6.98 11.45
N LYS A 4 5.84 7.30 11.86
CA LYS A 4 6.73 8.24 11.15
C LYS A 4 7.20 7.65 9.82
N ALA A 5 7.52 6.35 9.78
CA ALA A 5 7.86 5.66 8.53
C ALA A 5 6.67 5.61 7.57
N TYR A 6 5.47 5.36 8.08
CA TYR A 6 4.24 5.37 7.29
C TYR A 6 3.95 6.74 6.67
N PHE A 7 4.08 7.81 7.47
CA PHE A 7 3.96 9.18 6.97
C PHE A 7 5.09 9.57 6.01
N TYR A 8 6.28 8.97 6.15
CA TYR A 8 7.36 9.16 5.18
C TYR A 8 7.07 8.49 3.83
N LEU A 9 6.47 7.30 3.85
CA LEU A 9 5.96 6.65 2.63
C LEU A 9 4.93 7.56 1.96
N PHE A 10 3.96 8.07 2.72
CA PHE A 10 2.96 9.02 2.22
C PHE A 10 3.58 10.31 1.68
N TYR A 11 4.58 10.86 2.36
CA TYR A 11 5.33 12.02 1.89
C TYR A 11 5.97 11.80 0.51
N LYS A 12 6.53 10.61 0.25
CA LYS A 12 7.12 10.30 -1.05
C LYS A 12 6.07 10.20 -2.15
N PHE A 13 4.95 9.55 -1.87
CA PHE A 13 3.83 9.52 -2.82
C PHE A 13 3.25 10.91 -3.06
N TYR A 14 3.10 11.72 -2.03
CA TYR A 14 2.64 13.11 -2.14
C TYR A 14 3.58 13.95 -3.00
N LYS A 15 4.89 13.93 -2.75
CA LYS A 15 5.86 14.68 -3.57
C LYS A 15 5.91 14.19 -5.02
N PHE A 16 5.64 12.90 -5.23
CA PHE A 16 5.52 12.34 -6.58
C PHE A 16 4.24 12.83 -7.29
N THR A 17 3.10 12.87 -6.61
CA THR A 17 1.85 13.39 -7.19
C THR A 17 1.89 14.91 -7.44
N ASP A 18 2.61 15.65 -6.59
CA ASP A 18 2.93 17.07 -6.76
C ASP A 18 3.76 17.30 -8.04
N ALA A 19 4.78 16.47 -8.29
CA ALA A 19 5.63 16.57 -9.48
C ALA A 19 4.90 16.23 -10.81
N VAL A 20 3.91 15.32 -10.76
CA VAL A 20 3.22 14.79 -11.95
C VAL A 20 1.98 15.62 -12.33
N HIS A 21 1.65 16.70 -11.61
CA HIS A 21 0.48 17.55 -11.84
C HIS A 21 -0.82 16.74 -12.02
N THR A 22 -1.22 16.04 -10.96
CA THR A 22 -2.46 15.25 -10.95
C THR A 22 -3.72 16.13 -10.93
N VAL A 23 -4.81 15.65 -11.55
CA VAL A 23 -6.13 16.31 -11.52
C VAL A 23 -6.76 16.28 -10.12
N PHE A 24 -6.44 15.27 -9.32
CA PHE A 24 -6.92 15.13 -7.95
C PHE A 24 -6.04 15.91 -6.96
N PRO A 25 -6.59 16.34 -5.81
CA PRO A 25 -5.81 16.85 -4.69
C PRO A 25 -4.66 15.88 -4.35
N HIS A 26 -3.45 16.43 -4.20
CA HIS A 26 -2.22 15.62 -4.08
C HIS A 26 -2.24 14.68 -2.86
N ASP A 27 -2.89 15.12 -1.78
CA ASP A 27 -3.15 14.35 -0.56
C ASP A 27 -4.09 13.16 -0.81
N MET A 28 -5.20 13.38 -1.52
CA MET A 28 -6.10 12.30 -1.92
C MET A 28 -5.41 11.31 -2.85
N ALA A 29 -4.69 11.79 -3.86
CA ALA A 29 -3.99 10.93 -4.81
C ALA A 29 -2.92 10.06 -4.12
N ALA A 30 -2.15 10.64 -3.21
CA ALA A 30 -1.16 9.90 -2.42
C ALA A 30 -1.81 8.89 -1.46
N ALA A 31 -2.92 9.26 -0.80
CA ALA A 31 -3.66 8.37 0.08
C ALA A 31 -4.24 7.17 -0.69
N THR A 32 -4.78 7.41 -1.89
CA THR A 32 -5.26 6.36 -2.78
C THR A 32 -4.13 5.44 -3.23
N ALA A 33 -2.97 5.98 -3.60
CA ALA A 33 -1.82 5.18 -4.01
C ALA A 33 -1.34 4.23 -2.90
N ILE A 34 -1.24 4.72 -1.66
CA ILE A 34 -0.89 3.87 -0.51
C ILE A 34 -1.97 2.84 -0.22
N SER A 35 -3.25 3.23 -0.23
CA SER A 35 -4.36 2.30 -0.02
C SER A 35 -4.34 1.17 -1.06
N MET A 36 -4.05 1.50 -2.33
CA MET A 36 -3.94 0.50 -3.39
C MET A 36 -2.78 -0.46 -3.15
N LEU A 37 -1.62 0.04 -2.72
CA LEU A 37 -0.47 -0.80 -2.36
C LEU A 37 -0.77 -1.74 -1.18
N GLU A 38 -1.45 -1.24 -0.15
CA GLU A 38 -1.86 -2.04 1.01
C GLU A 38 -2.86 -3.13 0.63
N ILE A 39 -3.86 -2.78 -0.19
CA ILE A 39 -4.82 -3.74 -0.75
C ILE A 39 -4.05 -4.83 -1.50
N VAL A 40 -3.24 -4.46 -2.50
CA VAL A 40 -2.45 -5.42 -3.28
C VAL A 40 -1.61 -6.31 -2.37
N PHE A 41 -0.95 -5.75 -1.36
CA PHE A 41 -0.13 -6.51 -0.44
C PHE A 41 -0.94 -7.52 0.39
N ILE A 42 -2.06 -7.11 0.99
CA ILE A 42 -2.91 -7.98 1.81
C ILE A 42 -3.51 -9.12 0.98
N PHE A 43 -4.00 -8.81 -0.23
CA PHE A 43 -4.50 -9.84 -1.14
C PHE A 43 -3.38 -10.81 -1.53
N SER A 44 -2.17 -10.29 -1.77
CA SER A 44 -1.02 -11.13 -2.12
C SER A 44 -0.68 -12.12 -1.02
N LEU A 45 -0.67 -11.65 0.24
CA LEU A 45 -0.47 -12.51 1.40
C LEU A 45 -1.59 -13.55 1.56
N LYS A 46 -2.84 -13.17 1.30
CA LYS A 46 -3.98 -14.06 1.44
C LYS A 46 -3.98 -15.19 0.42
N PHE A 47 -3.65 -14.91 -0.84
CA PHE A 47 -3.49 -15.96 -1.86
C PHE A 47 -2.29 -16.87 -1.56
N TYR A 48 -1.18 -16.30 -1.09
CA TYR A 48 -0.05 -17.10 -0.63
C TYR A 48 -0.44 -18.03 0.53
N TYR A 49 -1.21 -17.52 1.49
CA TYR A 49 -1.72 -18.32 2.60
C TYR A 49 -2.63 -19.45 2.13
N ILE A 50 -3.55 -19.19 1.19
CA ILE A 50 -4.43 -20.23 0.63
C ILE A 50 -3.58 -21.31 -0.05
N GLU A 51 -2.63 -20.94 -0.91
CA GLU A 51 -1.86 -21.93 -1.68
C GLU A 51 -0.97 -22.81 -0.79
N TYR A 52 -0.21 -22.20 0.13
CA TYR A 52 0.87 -22.92 0.82
C TYR A 52 0.55 -23.38 2.25
N ILE A 53 -0.45 -22.79 2.90
CA ILE A 53 -0.72 -23.03 4.32
C ILE A 53 -2.06 -23.73 4.52
N ASP A 54 -3.12 -23.21 3.91
CA ASP A 54 -4.48 -23.74 4.07
C ASP A 54 -5.28 -23.64 2.75
N PRO A 55 -5.16 -24.65 1.86
CA PRO A 55 -5.85 -24.69 0.57
C PRO A 55 -7.37 -24.76 0.66
N THR A 56 -7.90 -25.16 1.82
CA THR A 56 -9.34 -25.22 2.07
C THR A 56 -9.92 -23.85 2.39
N ASN A 57 -9.07 -22.88 2.68
CA ASN A 57 -9.50 -21.52 2.96
C ASN A 57 -10.07 -20.86 1.71
N GLU A 58 -11.16 -20.13 1.87
CA GLU A 58 -11.82 -19.43 0.78
C GLU A 58 -11.87 -17.93 1.04
N LEU A 59 -11.72 -17.18 -0.04
CA LEU A 59 -11.85 -15.74 -0.02
C LEU A 59 -13.29 -15.36 -0.32
N THR A 60 -14.05 -15.02 0.72
CA THR A 60 -15.45 -14.60 0.52
C THR A 60 -15.53 -13.13 0.13
N SER A 61 -16.50 -12.78 -0.72
CA SER A 61 -16.74 -11.40 -1.15
C SER A 61 -16.94 -10.45 0.05
N LEU A 62 -17.55 -10.94 1.13
CA LEU A 62 -17.74 -10.16 2.36
C LEU A 62 -16.40 -9.84 3.04
N GLN A 63 -15.48 -10.81 3.14
CA GLN A 63 -14.14 -10.56 3.71
C GLN A 63 -13.37 -9.53 2.88
N VAL A 64 -13.46 -9.61 1.56
CA VAL A 64 -12.84 -8.66 0.63
C VAL A 64 -13.39 -7.25 0.87
N ILE A 65 -14.71 -7.10 0.89
CA ILE A 65 -15.36 -5.80 1.11
C ILE A 65 -14.93 -5.22 2.46
N ILE A 66 -15.00 -6.01 3.53
CA ILE A 66 -14.60 -5.57 4.88
C ILE A 66 -13.14 -5.11 4.90
N ALA A 67 -12.21 -5.90 4.34
CA ALA A 67 -10.80 -5.56 4.33
C ALA A 67 -10.53 -4.25 3.57
N VAL A 68 -11.09 -4.11 2.37
CA VAL A 68 -10.94 -2.90 1.55
C VAL A 68 -11.56 -1.69 2.26
N SER A 69 -12.77 -1.82 2.82
CA SER A 69 -13.43 -0.75 3.55
C SER A 69 -12.61 -0.29 4.76
N VAL A 70 -12.06 -1.22 5.56
CA VAL A 70 -11.23 -0.89 6.72
C VAL A 70 -9.99 -0.11 6.30
N ILE A 71 -9.28 -0.55 5.25
CA ILE A 71 -8.08 0.13 4.74
C ILE A 71 -8.43 1.56 4.30
N LEU A 72 -9.46 1.70 3.47
CA LEU A 72 -9.89 3.00 2.97
C LEU A 72 -10.33 3.94 4.10
N SER A 73 -11.08 3.43 5.08
CA SER A 73 -11.52 4.22 6.23
C SER A 73 -10.36 4.70 7.09
N ILE A 74 -9.40 3.82 7.40
CA ILE A 74 -8.20 4.18 8.19
C ILE A 74 -7.38 5.23 7.45
N ASN A 75 -7.10 5.02 6.16
CA ASN A 75 -6.26 5.94 5.39
C ASN A 75 -6.94 7.28 5.16
N SER A 76 -8.25 7.29 4.89
CA SER A 76 -9.03 8.52 4.80
C SER A 76 -9.02 9.28 6.12
N PHE A 77 -9.21 8.58 7.24
CA PHE A 77 -9.13 9.21 8.56
C PHE A 77 -7.75 9.81 8.85
N LEU A 78 -6.68 9.08 8.54
CA LEU A 78 -5.31 9.50 8.84
C LEU A 78 -4.79 10.63 7.93
N PHE A 79 -5.16 10.64 6.65
CA PHE A 79 -4.59 11.55 5.66
C PHE A 79 -5.53 12.69 5.25
N ILE A 80 -6.84 12.47 5.28
CA ILE A 80 -7.82 13.47 4.87
C ILE A 80 -8.37 14.21 6.09
N PHE A 81 -8.82 13.48 7.11
CA PHE A 81 -9.46 14.10 8.29
C PHE A 81 -8.45 14.57 9.34
N LYS A 82 -7.36 13.82 9.55
CA LYS A 82 -6.29 14.23 10.48
C LYS A 82 -5.18 14.97 9.74
N GLU A 83 -4.87 16.17 10.21
CA GLU A 83 -3.77 16.96 9.67
C GLU A 83 -2.40 16.67 10.32
N GLU A 84 -2.31 15.64 11.18
CA GLU A 84 -1.09 15.33 11.91
C GLU A 84 0.12 15.06 11.00
N TRP A 85 -0.12 14.52 9.79
CA TRP A 85 0.92 14.27 8.80
C TRP A 85 1.63 15.56 8.32
N LYS A 86 0.94 16.71 8.34
CA LYS A 86 1.50 18.00 7.90
C LYS A 86 2.68 18.43 8.78
N HIS A 87 2.66 18.08 10.07
CA HIS A 87 3.77 18.36 10.97
C HIS A 87 5.03 17.58 10.56
N TYR A 88 4.89 16.30 10.23
CA TYR A 88 6.01 15.46 9.79
C TYR A 88 6.56 15.89 8.43
N PHE A 89 5.72 16.40 7.53
CA PHE A 89 6.18 16.94 6.24
C PHE A 89 7.18 18.08 6.41
N LYS A 90 6.92 19.01 7.34
CA LYS A 90 7.84 20.11 7.65
C LYS A 90 9.19 19.60 8.16
N GLU A 91 9.22 18.46 8.85
CA GLU A 91 10.48 17.83 9.25
C GLU A 91 11.18 17.14 8.08
N PHE A 92 10.42 16.45 7.22
CA PHE A 92 10.97 15.73 6.08
C PHE A 92 11.53 16.64 5.00
N ASP A 93 10.91 17.81 4.76
CA ASP A 93 11.41 18.82 3.83
C ASP A 93 12.76 19.41 4.29
N LYS A 94 13.08 19.33 5.59
CA LYS A 94 14.38 19.77 6.15
C LYS A 94 15.45 18.67 6.13
N LEU A 95 15.14 17.48 5.65
CA LEU A 95 16.12 16.39 5.60
C LEU A 95 17.25 16.71 4.61
N PRO A 96 18.51 16.44 4.97
CA PRO A 96 19.62 16.62 4.05
C PRO A 96 19.49 15.68 2.86
N ARG A 97 19.98 16.12 1.69
CA ARG A 97 19.79 15.45 0.39
C ARG A 97 20.14 13.96 0.41
N TYR A 98 21.22 13.57 1.09
CA TYR A 98 21.63 12.17 1.20
C TYR A 98 20.60 11.29 1.93
N LYS A 99 19.99 11.77 3.02
CA LYS A 99 18.92 11.02 3.73
C LYS A 99 17.68 10.90 2.86
N ASN A 100 17.37 11.93 2.09
CA ASN A 100 16.22 11.93 1.20
C ASN A 100 16.38 10.89 0.07
N ILE A 101 17.59 10.76 -0.49
CA ILE A 101 17.93 9.76 -1.51
C ILE A 101 17.81 8.34 -0.95
N ILE A 102 18.42 8.08 0.22
CA ILE A 102 18.32 6.77 0.88
C ILE A 102 16.86 6.41 1.13
N GLY A 103 16.07 7.35 1.66
CA GLY A 103 14.65 7.13 1.89
C GLY A 103 13.85 6.88 0.60
N THR A 104 14.19 7.53 -0.53
CA THR A 104 13.59 7.20 -1.83
C THR A 104 13.90 5.77 -2.24
N TRP A 105 15.16 5.33 -2.14
CA TRP A 105 15.54 3.95 -2.47
C TRP A 105 14.83 2.92 -1.61
N VAL A 106 14.65 3.20 -0.31
CA VAL A 106 13.86 2.35 0.58
C VAL A 106 12.41 2.24 0.13
N VAL A 107 11.77 3.36 -0.25
CA VAL A 107 10.40 3.33 -0.77
C VAL A 107 10.31 2.53 -2.07
N ILE A 108 11.25 2.72 -3.00
CA ILE A 108 11.31 1.94 -4.25
C ILE A 108 11.43 0.45 -3.95
N LEU A 109 12.30 0.07 -3.01
CA LEU A 109 12.49 -1.34 -2.63
C LEU A 109 11.22 -1.93 -2.02
N ILE A 110 10.52 -1.19 -1.15
CA ILE A 110 9.23 -1.63 -0.58
C ILE A 110 8.19 -1.83 -1.67
N VAL A 111 8.04 -0.87 -2.58
CA VAL A 111 7.08 -0.97 -3.69
C VAL A 111 7.43 -2.15 -4.60
N ALA A 112 8.70 -2.31 -4.96
CA ALA A 112 9.17 -3.43 -5.77
C ALA A 112 8.90 -4.79 -5.09
N PHE A 113 9.16 -4.89 -3.78
CA PHE A 113 8.88 -6.08 -3.00
C PHE A 113 7.38 -6.44 -3.02
N ILE A 114 6.49 -5.46 -2.84
CA ILE A 114 5.03 -5.67 -2.91
C ILE A 114 4.63 -6.15 -4.31
N LEU A 115 5.17 -5.55 -5.37
CA LEU A 115 4.86 -5.93 -6.75
C LEU A 115 5.35 -7.33 -7.10
N VAL A 116 6.56 -7.72 -6.68
CA VAL A 116 7.07 -9.08 -6.87
C VAL A 116 6.20 -10.09 -6.12
N THR A 117 5.86 -9.80 -4.86
CA THR A 117 4.97 -10.64 -4.06
C THR A 117 3.59 -10.80 -4.72
N SER A 118 3.06 -9.72 -5.30
CA SER A 118 1.82 -9.75 -6.07
C SER A 118 1.93 -10.61 -7.32
N GLY A 119 3.03 -10.51 -8.08
CA GLY A 119 3.27 -11.37 -9.25
C GLY A 119 3.29 -12.85 -8.90
N ILE A 120 3.92 -13.22 -7.78
CA ILE A 120 3.92 -14.61 -7.28
C ILE A 120 2.52 -15.04 -6.85
N SER A 121 1.81 -14.18 -6.13
CA SER A 121 0.43 -14.44 -5.69
C SER A 121 -0.55 -14.62 -6.84
N ILE A 122 -0.41 -13.89 -7.95
CA ILE A 122 -1.26 -14.04 -9.13
C ILE A 122 -1.06 -15.43 -9.77
N LYS A 123 0.19 -15.94 -9.78
CA LYS A 123 0.45 -17.31 -10.23
C LYS A 123 -0.22 -18.34 -9.33
N ALA A 124 -0.07 -18.20 -8.01
CA ALA A 124 -0.73 -19.06 -7.03
C ALA A 124 -2.26 -19.04 -7.23
N MET A 125 -2.87 -17.86 -7.42
CA MET A 125 -4.30 -17.74 -7.72
C MET A 125 -4.70 -18.50 -9.00
N SER A 126 -3.89 -18.43 -10.05
CA SER A 126 -4.11 -19.17 -11.30
C SER A 126 -4.06 -20.69 -11.09
N GLU A 127 -3.16 -21.17 -10.25
CA GLU A 127 -3.02 -22.59 -9.92
C GLU A 127 -4.23 -23.08 -9.11
N ILE A 128 -4.65 -22.33 -8.09
CA ILE A 128 -5.88 -22.60 -7.30
C ILE A 128 -7.10 -22.70 -8.22
N ALA A 129 -7.24 -21.76 -9.15
CA ALA A 129 -8.39 -21.72 -10.06
C ALA A 129 -8.43 -22.92 -11.03
N SER A 130 -7.28 -23.50 -11.38
CA SER A 130 -7.20 -24.64 -12.29
C SER A 130 -7.50 -26.00 -11.63
N HIS A 131 -7.29 -26.12 -10.31
CA HIS A 131 -7.44 -27.39 -9.57
C HIS A 131 -8.78 -27.53 -8.84
N ARG A 132 -9.58 -26.47 -8.69
CA ARG A 132 -10.90 -26.56 -8.05
C ARG A 132 -11.98 -27.08 -9.02
N PRO A 133 -12.70 -28.16 -8.68
CA PRO A 133 -13.86 -28.58 -9.46
C PRO A 133 -14.96 -27.50 -9.41
N LYS A 134 -15.60 -27.28 -10.56
CA LYS A 134 -16.72 -26.32 -10.71
C LYS A 134 -17.96 -26.76 -9.95
#